data_AF-A0A0D7AD32-F1
#
_entry.id   AF-A0A0D7AD32-F1
#
_cell.length_a   1.000
_cell.length_b   1.000
_cell.length_c   1.000
_cell.angle_alpha   90.00
_cell.angle_beta   90.00
_cell.angle_gamma   90.00
#
_symmetry.space_group_name_H-M   'P 1'
#
loop_
_entity.id
_entity.type
_entity.pdbx_description
1 polymer ?
#
loop_
_entity_poly.entity_id
_entity_poly.type
_entity_poly.pdbx_seq_one_letter_code
_entity_poly.pdbx_strand_id
1 'polypeptide(L)'
;QVQTFYSQVSGLATEADRLRRRAIADMFPPAQFIDGSFQPRYIAFLDSAAVSRTLIALKWAGCTHRSVTYSVIFLPRPPLCMPLHVPSCAQSGYWFAPNLPLPDETPFELIVEGAPSQWTYLGRYTTAPLTGHEMRLSEWMLLDERTKAAHCARIQPHSYAAQLEVKRRYDTGEWGVPCFNLHCVGFDHDLLAALQAAATAI
;
A
#
# COMPACT_ATOMS: atom_id res chain seq x y z
N GLN A 1 -9.95 -26.84 -20.29
CA GLN A 1 -9.18 -27.20 -19.08
C GLN A 1 -8.46 -26.00 -18.50
N VAL A 2 -7.56 -25.34 -19.25
CA VAL A 2 -6.84 -24.12 -18.78
C VAL A 2 -7.78 -22.96 -18.42
N GLN A 3 -8.80 -22.66 -19.24
CA GLN A 3 -9.78 -21.61 -18.93
C GLN A 3 -10.59 -21.88 -17.66
N THR A 4 -10.99 -23.15 -17.44
CA THR A 4 -11.72 -23.58 -16.25
C THR A 4 -10.87 -23.39 -14.99
N PHE A 5 -9.58 -23.72 -15.07
CA PHE A 5 -8.61 -23.48 -14.00
C PHE A 5 -8.51 -21.99 -13.66
N TYR A 6 -8.30 -21.11 -14.65
CA TYR A 6 -8.23 -19.66 -14.41
C TYR A 6 -9.52 -19.09 -13.81
N SER A 7 -10.68 -19.59 -14.25
CA SER A 7 -11.98 -19.19 -13.69
C SER A 7 -12.11 -19.59 -12.21
N GLN A 8 -11.72 -20.81 -11.85
CA GLN A 8 -11.73 -21.29 -10.47
C GLN A 8 -10.77 -20.49 -9.58
N VAL A 9 -9.54 -20.25 -10.07
CA VAL A 9 -8.53 -19.45 -9.36
C VAL A 9 -9.04 -18.03 -9.12
N SER A 10 -9.63 -17.39 -10.12
CA SER A 10 -10.23 -16.06 -10.01
C SER A 10 -11.38 -16.03 -8.99
N GLY A 11 -12.24 -17.05 -8.99
CA GLY A 11 -13.32 -17.19 -8.01
C GLY A 11 -12.81 -17.25 -6.57
N LEU A 12 -11.80 -18.09 -6.32
CA LEU A 12 -11.17 -18.23 -5.00
C LEU A 12 -10.46 -16.95 -4.55
N ALA A 13 -9.80 -16.25 -5.48
CA ALA A 13 -9.16 -14.97 -5.19
C ALA A 13 -10.18 -13.89 -4.81
N THR A 14 -11.30 -13.83 -5.54
CA THR A 14 -12.41 -12.91 -5.24
C THR A 14 -13.03 -13.20 -3.89
N GLU A 15 -13.20 -14.48 -3.54
CA GLU A 15 -13.70 -14.88 -2.23
C GLU A 15 -12.75 -14.44 -1.10
N ALA A 16 -11.45 -14.62 -1.29
CA ALA A 16 -10.44 -14.20 -0.32
C ALA A 16 -10.43 -12.67 -0.11
N ASP A 17 -10.48 -11.86 -1.18
CA ASP A 17 -10.62 -10.40 -1.11
C ASP A 17 -11.90 -10.00 -0.36
N ARG A 18 -13.04 -10.63 -0.67
CA ARG A 18 -14.32 -10.37 0.01
C ARG A 18 -14.24 -10.67 1.51
N LEU A 19 -13.65 -11.80 1.90
CA LEU A 19 -13.48 -12.18 3.30
C LEU A 19 -12.60 -11.19 4.06
N ARG A 20 -11.51 -10.70 3.44
CA ARG A 20 -10.67 -9.65 4.04
C ARG A 20 -11.40 -8.34 4.19
N ARG A 21 -12.08 -7.86 3.15
CA ARG A 21 -12.85 -6.61 3.24
C ARG A 21 -13.89 -6.66 4.33
N ARG A 22 -14.57 -7.81 4.50
CA ARG A 22 -15.49 -8.03 5.60
C ARG A 22 -14.79 -7.94 6.96
N ALA A 23 -13.67 -8.65 7.13
CA ALA A 23 -12.90 -8.59 8.38
C ALA A 23 -12.43 -7.16 8.71
N ILE A 24 -11.95 -6.40 7.71
CA ILE A 24 -11.58 -5.00 7.87
C ILE A 24 -12.78 -4.15 8.31
N ALA A 25 -13.94 -4.32 7.66
CA ALA A 25 -15.15 -3.57 8.00
C ALA A 25 -15.70 -3.91 9.39
N ASP A 26 -15.57 -5.18 9.81
CA ASP A 26 -15.98 -5.64 11.15
C ASP A 26 -15.05 -5.08 12.24
N MET A 27 -13.75 -4.92 11.96
CA MET A 27 -12.77 -4.35 12.91
C MET A 27 -12.79 -2.81 12.95
N PHE A 28 -12.95 -2.17 11.79
CA PHE A 28 -12.83 -0.72 11.63
C PHE A 28 -14.09 -0.18 10.96
N PRO A 29 -15.05 0.34 11.75
CA PRO A 29 -16.22 1.00 11.21
C PRO A 29 -15.81 2.15 10.27
N PRO A 30 -16.62 2.44 9.22
CA PRO A 30 -16.34 3.56 8.31
C PRO A 30 -16.15 4.87 9.08
N ALA A 31 -14.98 5.49 8.90
CA ALA A 31 -14.67 6.79 9.49
C ALA A 31 -14.92 7.91 8.47
N GLN A 32 -15.32 9.09 8.97
CA GLN A 32 -15.52 10.29 8.16
C GLN A 32 -14.46 11.33 8.51
N PHE A 33 -13.30 11.24 7.85
CA PHE A 33 -12.24 12.27 7.96
C PHE A 33 -12.27 13.31 6.85
N ILE A 34 -13.07 13.07 5.82
CA ILE A 34 -13.25 13.93 4.65
C ILE A 34 -14.74 14.12 4.38
N ASP A 35 -15.10 15.25 3.78
CA ASP A 35 -16.47 15.53 3.35
C ASP A 35 -16.92 14.53 2.26
N GLY A 36 -18.20 14.19 2.20
CA GLY A 36 -18.79 13.36 1.16
C GLY A 36 -18.66 13.96 -0.24
N SER A 37 -18.49 15.29 -0.35
CA SER A 37 -18.17 15.95 -1.63
C SER A 37 -16.68 15.97 -1.98
N PHE A 38 -15.81 15.45 -1.11
CA PHE A 38 -14.37 15.43 -1.36
C PHE A 38 -14.03 14.60 -2.59
N GLN A 39 -13.27 15.20 -3.52
CA GLN A 39 -12.76 14.51 -4.70
C GLN A 39 -11.26 14.27 -4.52
N PRO A 40 -10.78 13.01 -4.57
CA PRO A 40 -9.36 12.70 -4.57
C PRO A 40 -8.63 13.48 -5.66
N ARG A 41 -7.47 14.04 -5.30
CA ARG A 41 -6.65 14.81 -6.24
C ARG A 41 -5.42 14.02 -6.64
N TYR A 42 -5.18 13.95 -7.95
CA TYR A 42 -3.93 13.44 -8.50
C TYR A 42 -2.85 14.52 -8.46
N ILE A 43 -1.67 14.14 -7.98
CA ILE A 43 -0.50 15.00 -7.86
C ILE A 43 0.57 14.43 -8.78
N ALA A 44 0.96 15.19 -9.79
CA ALA A 44 1.92 14.74 -10.79
C ALA A 44 3.36 15.08 -10.36
N PHE A 45 4.21 14.07 -10.21
CA PHE A 45 5.66 14.23 -10.03
C PHE A 45 6.39 12.90 -10.31
N LEU A 46 7.64 13.00 -10.80
CA LEU A 46 8.46 11.83 -11.11
C LEU A 46 9.25 11.33 -9.89
N ASP A 47 9.90 12.25 -9.15
CA ASP A 47 10.80 11.90 -8.07
C ASP A 47 10.13 12.11 -6.70
N SER A 48 9.61 11.02 -6.13
CA SER A 48 9.04 11.01 -4.78
C SER A 48 10.07 11.36 -3.69
N ALA A 49 11.37 11.10 -3.93
CA ALA A 49 12.42 11.50 -3.01
C ALA A 49 12.68 13.00 -3.07
N ALA A 50 12.61 13.63 -4.25
CA ALA A 50 12.66 15.09 -4.38
C ALA A 50 11.48 15.75 -3.67
N VAL A 51 10.25 15.27 -3.89
CA VAL A 51 9.06 15.76 -3.18
C VAL A 51 9.24 15.60 -1.68
N SER A 52 9.72 14.44 -1.20
CA SER A 52 9.97 14.23 0.23
C SER A 52 10.95 15.26 0.82
N ARG A 53 12.06 15.55 0.11
CA ARG A 53 13.03 16.58 0.53
C ARG A 53 12.39 17.98 0.56
N THR A 54 11.60 18.32 -0.46
CA THR A 54 10.90 19.61 -0.52
C THR A 54 9.85 19.74 0.58
N LEU A 55 9.11 18.68 0.91
CA LEU A 55 8.16 18.68 2.03
C LEU A 55 8.85 18.93 3.36
N ILE A 56 10.03 18.32 3.59
CA ILE A 56 10.83 18.57 4.80
C ILE A 56 11.24 20.04 4.86
N ALA A 57 11.72 20.59 3.74
CA ALA A 57 12.12 22.00 3.66
C ALA A 57 10.93 22.95 3.89
N LEU A 58 9.77 22.68 3.30
CA LEU A 58 8.55 23.48 3.48
C LEU A 58 8.01 23.41 4.91
N LYS A 59 8.01 22.21 5.53
CA LYS A 59 7.62 22.05 6.95
C LYS A 59 8.57 22.80 7.89
N TRP A 60 9.86 22.89 7.57
CA TRP A 60 10.84 23.64 8.35
C TRP A 60 10.84 25.15 8.09
N ALA A 61 10.22 25.62 7.00
CA ALA A 61 10.18 27.04 6.64
C ALA A 61 9.10 27.85 7.40
N GLY A 62 8.17 27.22 8.15
CA GLY A 62 7.02 27.97 8.69
C GLY A 62 6.27 27.44 9.90
N CYS A 63 6.68 26.37 10.58
CA CYS A 63 5.91 25.80 11.70
C CYS A 63 6.69 25.77 13.04
N THR A 64 6.34 26.69 13.95
CA THR A 64 6.70 26.69 15.37
C THR A 64 5.81 25.79 16.24
N HIS A 65 4.91 25.00 15.65
CA HIS A 65 4.09 24.06 16.40
C HIS A 65 4.72 22.66 16.44
N ARG A 66 5.23 22.30 17.61
CA ARG A 66 5.38 20.91 18.06
C ARG A 66 4.07 20.17 17.76
N SER A 67 4.07 19.23 16.82
CA SER A 67 3.28 18.00 16.92
C SER A 67 3.52 17.06 15.74
N VAL A 68 4.29 16.03 16.06
CA VAL A 68 4.35 14.71 15.44
C VAL A 68 5.02 14.57 14.06
N THR A 69 6.24 14.02 14.14
CA THR A 69 7.05 13.41 13.09
C THR A 69 6.40 12.14 12.54
N TYR A 70 5.31 12.26 11.76
CA TYR A 70 4.78 11.10 11.03
C TYR A 70 5.67 10.77 9.82
N SER A 71 5.92 9.49 9.59
CA SER A 71 6.60 9.02 8.38
C SER A 71 5.68 9.21 7.17
N VAL A 72 6.23 9.73 6.08
CA VAL A 72 5.51 9.83 4.80
C VAL A 72 5.96 8.66 3.92
N ILE A 73 5.01 7.81 3.53
CA ILE A 73 5.24 6.61 2.73
C ILE A 73 4.71 6.84 1.31
N PHE A 74 5.63 6.76 0.33
CA PHE A 74 5.30 6.72 -1.09
C PHE A 74 5.31 5.27 -1.56
N LEU A 75 4.14 4.72 -1.83
CA LEU A 75 3.99 3.37 -2.38
C LEU A 75 3.89 3.45 -3.92
N PRO A 76 4.87 2.92 -4.66
CA PRO A 76 4.81 2.90 -6.13
C PRO A 76 3.73 1.92 -6.59
N ARG A 77 3.38 1.94 -7.88
CA ARG A 77 2.41 1.00 -8.45
C ARG A 77 3.02 -0.39 -8.72
N PRO A 78 2.19 -1.45 -8.85
CA PRO A 78 2.65 -2.70 -9.44
C PRO A 78 3.29 -2.48 -10.82
N PRO A 79 4.40 -3.18 -11.14
CA PRO A 79 4.94 -4.34 -10.43
C PRO A 79 5.98 -4.05 -9.33
N LEU A 80 6.17 -2.78 -8.95
CA LEU A 80 7.20 -2.38 -7.97
C LEU A 80 6.77 -2.62 -6.51
N CYS A 81 5.50 -2.92 -6.28
CA CYS A 81 4.97 -3.25 -4.97
C CYS A 81 4.00 -4.44 -5.03
N MET A 82 3.73 -5.01 -3.87
CA MET A 82 2.63 -5.96 -3.70
C MET A 82 1.28 -5.24 -3.64
N PRO A 83 0.15 -5.92 -3.90
CA PRO A 83 -1.16 -5.27 -3.97
C PRO A 83 -1.58 -4.55 -2.67
N LEU A 84 -2.25 -3.42 -2.86
CA LEU A 84 -2.91 -2.59 -1.86
C LEU A 84 -4.41 -2.55 -2.17
N HIS A 85 -5.25 -2.72 -1.14
CA HIS A 85 -6.70 -2.69 -1.24
C HIS A 85 -7.26 -1.67 -0.25
N VAL A 86 -7.50 -0.45 -0.74
CA VAL A 86 -8.16 0.63 -0.01
C VAL A 86 -9.32 1.13 -0.88
N PRO A 87 -10.57 1.16 -0.36
CA PRO A 87 -11.75 1.42 -1.19
C PRO A 87 -11.85 2.88 -1.66
N SER A 88 -11.41 3.83 -0.84
CA SER A 88 -11.35 5.25 -1.18
C SER A 88 -10.40 5.99 -0.24
N CYS A 89 -10.11 7.27 -0.52
CA CYS A 89 -9.38 8.13 0.42
C CYS A 89 -10.03 8.11 1.80
N ALA A 90 -9.19 8.17 2.83
CA ALA A 90 -9.56 8.17 4.23
C ALA A 90 -10.43 6.98 4.68
N GLN A 91 -10.24 5.80 4.07
CA GLN A 91 -10.92 4.57 4.47
C GLN A 91 -9.93 3.47 4.80
N SER A 92 -10.31 2.62 5.77
CA SER A 92 -9.51 1.46 6.15
C SER A 92 -9.46 0.40 5.03
N GLY A 93 -8.38 -0.36 5.01
CA GLY A 93 -8.11 -1.36 3.98
C GLY A 93 -7.05 -2.37 4.43
N TYR A 94 -6.34 -2.94 3.48
CA TYR A 94 -5.21 -3.84 3.74
C TYR A 94 -4.20 -3.82 2.61
N TRP A 95 -3.00 -4.32 2.88
CA TRP A 95 -1.93 -4.50 1.91
C TRP A 95 -1.14 -5.78 2.21
N PHE A 96 -0.36 -6.21 1.22
CA PHE A 96 0.49 -7.40 1.37
C PHE A 96 1.96 -7.02 1.46
N ALA A 97 2.67 -7.67 2.38
CA ALA A 97 4.12 -7.59 2.56
C ALA A 97 4.71 -6.20 2.22
N PRO A 98 4.37 -5.13 2.96
CA PRO A 98 4.87 -3.79 2.66
C PRO A 98 6.40 -3.77 2.55
N ASN A 99 6.91 -2.94 1.65
CA ASN A 99 8.34 -2.86 1.32
C ASN A 99 9.15 -2.06 2.35
N LEU A 100 8.59 -1.78 3.53
CA LEU A 100 9.11 -0.83 4.50
C LEU A 100 9.03 -1.42 5.90
N PRO A 101 9.99 -1.10 6.79
CA PRO A 101 9.83 -1.39 8.20
C PRO A 101 8.60 -0.63 8.69
N LEU A 102 7.58 -1.36 9.14
CA LEU A 102 6.39 -0.78 9.73
C LEU A 102 6.72 -0.47 11.19
N PRO A 103 6.70 0.80 11.62
CA PRO A 103 6.82 1.11 13.04
C PRO A 103 5.52 0.65 13.73
N ASP A 104 5.61 -0.30 14.65
CA ASP A 104 4.45 -0.82 15.37
C ASP A 104 3.66 0.34 15.99
N GLU A 105 2.36 0.37 15.68
CA GLU A 105 1.36 1.34 16.15
C GLU A 105 1.67 2.83 15.87
N THR A 106 2.69 3.14 15.07
CA THR A 106 3.03 4.52 14.76
C THR A 106 2.30 4.97 13.50
N PRO A 107 1.53 6.07 13.55
CA PRO A 107 0.83 6.55 12.36
C PRO A 107 1.80 7.03 11.27
N PHE A 108 1.41 6.82 10.02
CA PHE A 108 2.14 7.28 8.84
C PHE A 108 1.18 7.82 7.79
N GLU A 109 1.69 8.65 6.90
CA GLU A 109 0.95 9.25 5.80
C GLU A 109 1.17 8.41 4.53
N LEU A 110 0.10 7.94 3.90
CA LEU A 110 0.20 7.05 2.73
C LEU A 110 -0.13 7.79 1.44
N ILE A 111 0.85 7.89 0.54
CA ILE A 111 0.70 8.38 -0.82
C ILE A 111 0.97 7.22 -1.78
N VAL A 112 0.07 7.01 -2.74
CA VAL A 112 0.14 5.88 -3.67
C VAL A 112 0.21 6.34 -5.11
N GLU A 113 1.01 5.66 -5.91
CA GLU A 113 1.04 5.88 -7.35
C GLU A 113 -0.08 5.08 -8.02
N GLY A 114 -1.03 5.75 -8.66
CA GLY A 114 -2.14 5.11 -9.38
C GLY A 114 -1.84 4.87 -10.85
N ALA A 115 -1.22 5.85 -11.49
CA ALA A 115 -0.71 5.78 -12.86
C ALA A 115 0.73 6.34 -12.87
N PRO A 116 1.54 6.10 -13.93
CA PRO A 116 2.92 6.58 -13.96
C PRO A 116 3.04 8.06 -13.59
N SER A 117 3.78 8.35 -12.52
CA SER A 117 4.00 9.69 -11.97
C SER A 117 2.75 10.42 -11.48
N GLN A 118 1.62 9.71 -11.32
CA GLN A 118 0.38 10.24 -10.76
C GLN A 118 0.13 9.65 -9.37
N TRP A 119 0.25 10.52 -8.37
CA TRP A 119 0.20 10.15 -6.97
C TRP A 119 -1.09 10.63 -6.32
N THR A 120 -1.62 9.84 -5.39
CA THR A 120 -2.82 10.16 -4.63
C THR A 120 -2.52 10.00 -3.15
N TYR A 121 -2.80 11.02 -2.35
CA TYR A 121 -2.76 10.93 -0.90
C TYR A 121 -4.01 10.21 -0.39
N LEU A 122 -3.83 9.07 0.27
CA LEU A 122 -4.92 8.24 0.77
C LEU A 122 -5.33 8.57 2.21
N GLY A 123 -4.49 9.23 2.99
CA GLY A 123 -4.74 9.54 4.40
C GLY A 123 -3.65 9.05 5.34
N ARG A 124 -3.94 9.16 6.64
CA ARG A 124 -3.09 8.72 7.76
C ARG A 124 -3.54 7.34 8.24
N TYR A 125 -2.59 6.43 8.38
CA TYR A 125 -2.85 5.04 8.73
C TYR A 125 -1.99 4.56 9.88
N THR A 126 -2.51 3.61 10.66
CA THR A 126 -1.71 2.64 11.40
C THR A 126 -1.85 1.27 10.75
N THR A 127 -0.93 0.36 11.02
CA THR A 127 -0.91 -0.97 10.41
C THR A 127 -0.49 -2.01 11.43
N ALA A 128 -1.10 -3.19 11.34
CA ALA A 128 -0.76 -4.36 12.12
C ALA A 128 -0.98 -5.63 11.28
N PRO A 129 -0.30 -6.75 11.61
CA PRO A 129 -0.56 -8.04 10.95
C PRO A 129 -2.04 -8.41 11.01
N LEU A 130 -2.59 -8.86 9.87
CA LEU A 130 -3.95 -9.39 9.76
C LEU A 130 -3.89 -10.93 9.75
N THR A 131 -3.73 -11.51 10.93
CA THR A 131 -3.52 -12.96 11.11
C THR A 131 -4.68 -13.77 10.55
N GLY A 132 -4.38 -14.85 9.81
CA GLY A 132 -5.37 -15.74 9.19
C GLY A 132 -5.95 -15.23 7.86
N HIS A 133 -5.51 -14.05 7.43
CA HIS A 133 -5.89 -13.42 6.17
C HIS A 133 -4.70 -13.20 5.24
N GLU A 134 -3.66 -14.03 5.35
CA GLU A 134 -2.53 -14.04 4.43
C GLU A 134 -3.02 -14.18 2.97
N MET A 135 -2.16 -13.82 2.01
CA MET A 135 -2.48 -14.02 0.60
C MET A 135 -2.73 -15.50 0.33
N ARG A 136 -3.86 -15.83 -0.29
CA ARG A 136 -4.14 -17.20 -0.71
C ARG A 136 -3.33 -17.53 -1.94
N LEU A 137 -3.03 -18.82 -2.13
CA LEU A 137 -2.30 -19.29 -3.31
C LEU A 137 -3.00 -18.88 -4.61
N SER A 138 -4.34 -18.88 -4.64
CA SER A 138 -5.11 -18.41 -5.80
C SER A 138 -4.80 -16.96 -6.18
N GLU A 139 -4.63 -16.07 -5.21
CA GLU A 139 -4.30 -14.67 -5.44
C GLU A 139 -2.85 -14.51 -5.88
N TRP A 140 -1.93 -15.25 -5.24
CA TRP A 140 -0.53 -15.31 -5.66
C TRP A 140 -0.43 -15.72 -7.14
N MET A 141 -1.16 -16.75 -7.54
CA MET A 141 -1.15 -17.24 -8.92
C MET A 141 -1.64 -16.21 -9.95
N LEU A 142 -2.50 -15.27 -9.55
CA LEU A 142 -3.00 -14.20 -10.42
C LEU A 142 -2.07 -12.98 -10.51
N LEU A 143 -1.06 -12.88 -9.65
CA LEU A 143 -0.06 -11.83 -9.77
C LEU A 143 0.74 -12.01 -11.06
N ASP A 144 1.09 -10.89 -11.69
CA ASP A 144 2.01 -10.91 -12.82
C ASP A 144 3.42 -11.34 -12.36
N GLU A 145 4.17 -11.97 -13.25
CA GLU A 145 5.48 -12.51 -12.92
C GLU A 145 6.50 -11.42 -12.52
N ARG A 146 6.33 -10.17 -12.96
CA ARG A 146 7.24 -9.08 -12.55
C ARG A 146 7.01 -8.71 -11.09
N THR A 147 5.76 -8.65 -10.64
CA THR A 147 5.42 -8.43 -9.22
C THR A 147 5.96 -9.56 -8.34
N LYS A 148 5.78 -10.81 -8.75
CA LYS A 148 6.33 -11.98 -8.02
C LYS A 148 7.85 -11.92 -7.93
N ALA A 149 8.52 -11.65 -9.06
CA ALA A 149 9.98 -11.56 -9.11
C ALA A 149 10.51 -10.43 -8.24
N ALA A 150 9.89 -9.24 -8.27
CA ALA A 150 10.26 -8.11 -7.43
C ALA A 150 10.12 -8.44 -5.93
N HIS A 151 9.03 -9.11 -5.54
CA HIS A 151 8.85 -9.57 -4.16
C HIS A 151 9.93 -10.60 -3.76
N CYS A 152 10.17 -11.63 -4.57
CA CYS A 152 11.16 -12.67 -4.26
C CYS A 152 12.58 -12.11 -4.17
N ALA A 153 12.94 -11.18 -5.06
CA ALA A 153 14.23 -10.48 -5.04
C ALA A 153 14.42 -9.66 -3.76
N ARG A 154 13.35 -9.11 -3.19
CA ARG A 154 13.42 -8.39 -1.91
C ARG A 154 13.61 -9.33 -0.72
N ILE A 155 12.96 -10.50 -0.71
CA ILE A 155 13.11 -11.49 0.36
C ILE A 155 14.51 -12.11 0.35
N GLN A 156 15.08 -12.36 -0.84
CA GLN A 156 16.44 -12.88 -1.01
C GLN A 156 17.20 -12.13 -2.12
N PRO A 157 17.90 -11.03 -1.79
CA PRO A 157 18.59 -10.22 -2.80
C PRO A 157 19.90 -10.84 -3.29
N HIS A 158 20.41 -11.87 -2.61
CA HIS A 158 21.81 -12.30 -2.72
C HIS A 158 22.13 -13.20 -3.93
N SER A 159 21.18 -14.01 -4.43
CA SER A 159 21.42 -14.83 -5.63
C SER A 159 20.14 -15.19 -6.38
N TYR A 160 20.25 -15.34 -7.70
CA TYR A 160 19.13 -15.77 -8.54
C TYR A 160 18.58 -17.15 -8.14
N ALA A 161 19.46 -18.09 -7.78
CA ALA A 161 19.05 -19.41 -7.31
C ALA A 161 18.22 -19.33 -6.01
N ALA A 162 18.60 -18.47 -5.06
CA ALA A 162 17.82 -18.25 -3.85
C ALA A 162 16.46 -17.60 -4.16
N GLN A 163 16.40 -16.66 -5.11
CA GLN A 163 15.14 -16.05 -5.55
C GLN A 163 14.20 -17.07 -6.20
N LEU A 164 14.72 -17.99 -7.01
CA LEU A 164 13.94 -19.07 -7.59
C LEU A 164 13.39 -20.02 -6.53
N GLU A 165 14.18 -20.35 -5.51
CA GLU A 165 13.70 -21.18 -4.39
C GLU A 165 12.61 -20.46 -3.59
N VAL A 166 12.77 -19.16 -3.29
CA VAL A 166 11.70 -18.36 -2.66
C VAL A 166 10.43 -18.38 -3.50
N LYS A 167 10.56 -18.16 -4.81
CA LYS A 167 9.42 -18.19 -5.74
C LYS A 167 8.74 -19.56 -5.71
N ARG A 168 9.52 -20.65 -5.78
CA ARG A 168 9.00 -22.02 -5.72
C ARG A 168 8.17 -22.23 -4.45
N ARG A 169 8.65 -21.78 -3.29
CA ARG A 169 7.93 -21.94 -2.01
C ARG A 169 6.59 -21.22 -2.01
N TYR A 170 6.49 -20.02 -2.59
CA TYR A 170 5.21 -19.34 -2.76
C TYR A 170 4.32 -20.02 -3.80
N ASP A 171 4.88 -20.43 -4.95
CA ASP A 171 4.15 -21.13 -6.01
C ASP A 171 3.58 -22.48 -5.54
N THR A 172 4.23 -23.16 -4.60
CA THR A 172 3.72 -24.42 -4.00
C THR A 172 2.87 -24.20 -2.75
N GLY A 173 2.70 -22.95 -2.30
CA GLY A 173 1.99 -22.64 -1.05
C GLY A 173 2.70 -23.10 0.22
N GLU A 174 4.00 -23.42 0.13
CA GLU A 174 4.84 -23.71 1.31
C GLU A 174 4.98 -22.45 2.17
N TRP A 175 5.08 -21.29 1.53
CA TRP A 175 5.11 -19.98 2.17
C TRP A 175 3.85 -19.17 1.83
N GLY A 176 3.38 -18.38 2.80
CA GLY A 176 2.30 -17.42 2.63
C GLY A 176 2.82 -15.99 2.63
N VAL A 177 2.26 -15.13 1.77
CA VAL A 177 2.57 -13.70 1.81
C VAL A 177 1.77 -13.05 2.95
N PRO A 178 2.41 -12.38 3.91
CA PRO A 178 1.70 -11.79 5.04
C PRO A 178 0.79 -10.65 4.58
N CYS A 179 -0.38 -10.57 5.21
CA CYS A 179 -1.33 -9.48 5.04
C CYS A 179 -1.30 -8.59 6.29
N PHE A 180 -1.42 -7.29 6.09
CA PHE A 180 -1.49 -6.32 7.17
C PHE A 180 -2.72 -5.44 6.96
N ASN A 181 -3.41 -5.12 8.05
CA ASN A 181 -4.47 -4.13 8.01
C ASN A 181 -3.90 -2.72 7.78
N LEU A 182 -4.73 -1.85 7.24
CA LEU A 182 -4.50 -0.42 7.15
C LEU A 182 -5.69 0.25 7.82
N HIS A 183 -5.53 0.59 9.10
CA HIS A 183 -6.55 1.32 9.84
C HIS A 183 -6.40 2.81 9.54
N CYS A 184 -7.39 3.42 8.90
CA CYS A 184 -7.36 4.85 8.67
C CYS A 184 -7.67 5.59 9.98
N VAL A 185 -6.75 6.46 10.40
CA VAL A 185 -6.85 7.23 11.66
C VAL A 185 -6.91 8.73 11.43
N GLY A 186 -6.93 9.18 10.16
CA GLY A 186 -7.05 10.60 9.84
C GLY A 186 -6.81 10.93 8.38
N PHE A 187 -6.99 12.21 8.05
CA PHE A 187 -6.64 12.79 6.76
C PHE A 187 -6.08 14.21 6.99
N ASP A 188 -4.90 14.49 6.46
CA ASP A 188 -4.18 15.75 6.65
C ASP A 188 -4.32 16.66 5.42
N HIS A 189 -5.21 17.64 5.52
CA HIS A 189 -5.44 18.61 4.45
C HIS A 189 -4.24 19.54 4.20
N ASP A 190 -3.47 19.85 5.25
CA ASP A 190 -2.29 20.70 5.13
C ASP A 190 -1.17 19.96 4.41
N LEU A 191 -0.99 18.66 4.69
CA LEU A 191 -0.08 17.80 3.95
C LEU A 191 -0.48 17.70 2.48
N LEU A 192 -1.77 17.53 2.18
CA LEU A 192 -2.25 17.49 0.80
C LEU A 192 -1.88 18.79 0.07
N ALA A 193 -2.13 19.95 0.68
CA ALA A 193 -1.75 21.24 0.10
C ALA A 193 -0.23 21.37 -0.07
N ALA A 194 0.56 20.92 0.92
CA ALA A 194 2.02 20.93 0.86
C ALA A 194 2.57 20.01 -0.24
N LEU A 195 1.97 18.84 -0.45
CA LEU A 195 2.32 17.92 -1.55
C LEU A 195 2.08 18.58 -2.91
N GLN A 196 0.96 19.30 -3.06
CA GLN A 196 0.66 20.02 -4.29
C GLN A 196 1.67 21.14 -4.54
N ALA A 197 2.00 21.93 -3.51
CA ALA A 197 3.00 22.98 -3.61
C ALA A 197 4.40 22.43 -3.92
N ALA A 198 4.80 21.35 -3.26
CA ALA A 198 6.08 20.69 -3.49
C ALA A 198 6.20 20.14 -4.92
N ALA A 199 5.14 19.52 -5.44
CA ALA A 199 5.11 19.00 -6.80
C ALA A 199 5.21 20.11 -7.87
N THR A 200 4.70 21.31 -7.60
CA THR A 200 4.87 22.47 -8.52
C THR A 200 6.24 23.13 -8.44
N ALA A 201 7.03 22.85 -7.40
CA ALA A 201 8.33 23.47 -7.17
C ALA A 201 9.52 22.67 -7.76
N ILE A 202 9.25 21.49 -8.33
CA ILE A 202 10.24 20.54 -8.88
C ILE A 202 9.97 20.38 -10.37
#